data_AF-A0A3D4BTA2-F1
#
_entry.id   AF-A0A3D4BTA2-F1
#
_cell.length_a   1.000
_cell.length_b   1.000
_cell.length_c   1.000
_cell.angle_alpha   90.00
_cell.angle_beta   90.00
_cell.angle_gamma   90.00
#
_symmetry.space_group_name_H-M   'P 1'
#
loop_
_entity.id
_entity.type
_entity.pdbx_description
1 polymer ?
#
loop_
_entity_poly.entity_id
_entity_poly.type
_entity_poly.pdbx_seq_one_letter_code
_entity_poly.pdbx_strand_id
1 'polypeptide(L)'
;LIMDTYYSPPPSPEGYFPDEKKKPELDPNKHTYRIDVNSQTPTEATFLFLTQEESAVSSALTNYAYELEPVCEIEGGHLEGKHIVQDKNQPGRLKLEGGKWMVTEKLRIRIE
;
A
#
# COMPACT_ATOMS: atom_id res chain seq x y z
N LEU A 1 6.38 19.51 -0.68
CA LEU A 1 6.73 18.64 0.47
C LEU A 1 7.89 17.76 0.03
N ILE A 2 8.94 17.68 0.84
CA ILE A 2 10.04 16.75 0.57
C ILE A 2 9.58 15.39 1.09
N MET A 3 9.58 14.40 0.22
CA MET A 3 9.13 13.04 0.52
C MET A 3 10.25 12.07 0.20
N ASP A 4 10.49 11.13 1.10
CA ASP A 4 11.38 10.00 0.88
C ASP A 4 10.54 8.78 0.51
N THR A 5 10.77 8.24 -0.69
CA THR A 5 10.00 7.09 -1.21
C THR A 5 10.66 5.77 -0.83
N TYR A 6 9.83 4.85 -0.34
CA TYR A 6 10.19 3.48 -0.02
C TYR A 6 9.18 2.52 -0.62
N TYR A 7 9.55 1.25 -0.70
CA TYR A 7 8.73 0.16 -1.19
C TYR A 7 8.61 -0.91 -0.13
N SER A 8 7.42 -1.47 0.00
CA SER A 8 7.10 -2.44 1.05
C SER A 8 6.46 -3.70 0.44
N PRO A 9 6.72 -4.88 1.02
CA PRO A 9 5.92 -6.07 0.76
C PRO A 9 4.46 -5.88 1.24
N PRO A 10 3.58 -6.87 1.00
CA PRO A 10 2.21 -6.86 1.52
C PRO A 10 2.14 -6.52 3.02
N PRO A 11 1.05 -5.89 3.46
CA PRO A 11 0.87 -5.51 4.86
C PRO A 11 0.78 -6.76 5.75
N SER A 12 0.93 -6.52 7.05
CA SER A 12 0.54 -7.49 8.07
C SER A 12 -0.98 -7.70 8.06
N PRO A 13 -1.49 -8.88 8.47
CA PRO A 13 -2.92 -9.13 8.62
C PRO A 13 -3.65 -8.11 9.51
N GLU A 14 -2.93 -7.49 10.45
CA GLU A 14 -3.45 -6.47 11.36
C GLU A 14 -3.47 -5.04 10.75
N GLY A 15 -3.15 -4.87 9.47
CA GLY A 15 -3.28 -3.58 8.77
C GLY A 15 -2.13 -2.60 9.04
N TYR A 16 -0.88 -3.09 9.05
CA TYR A 16 0.32 -2.25 9.16
C TYR A 16 1.46 -2.73 8.28
N PHE A 17 2.42 -1.85 7.98
CA PHE A 17 3.68 -2.21 7.30
C PHE A 17 4.86 -2.19 8.30
N PRO A 18 5.63 -3.27 8.45
CA PRO A 18 6.82 -3.26 9.30
C PRO A 18 7.89 -2.29 8.74
N ASP A 19 8.36 -1.35 9.56
CA ASP A 19 9.30 -0.31 9.12
C ASP A 19 10.62 -0.89 8.60
N GLU A 20 11.10 -1.96 9.22
CA GLU A 20 12.33 -2.67 8.86
C GLU A 20 12.27 -3.36 7.47
N LYS A 21 11.05 -3.61 6.96
CA LYS A 21 10.86 -4.30 5.68
C LYS A 21 10.85 -3.35 4.49
N LYS A 22 10.74 -2.03 4.72
CA LYS A 22 10.74 -1.05 3.63
C LYS A 22 12.12 -0.97 2.98
N LYS A 23 12.17 -0.77 1.66
CA LYS A 23 13.40 -0.65 0.87
C LYS A 23 13.38 0.64 0.05
N PRO A 24 14.53 1.31 -0.15
CA PRO A 24 14.60 2.50 -1.01
C PRO A 24 14.48 2.18 -2.50
N GLU A 25 14.71 0.92 -2.87
CA GLU A 25 14.64 0.44 -4.26
C GLU A 25 13.48 -0.54 -4.42
N LEU A 26 12.82 -0.47 -5.58
CA LEU A 26 11.73 -1.35 -5.94
C LEU A 26 12.27 -2.73 -6.37
N ASP A 27 11.75 -3.80 -5.75
CA ASP A 27 11.85 -5.18 -6.24
C ASP A 27 10.44 -5.59 -6.70
N PRO A 28 10.18 -5.64 -8.02
CA PRO A 28 8.87 -5.98 -8.58
C PRO A 28 8.32 -7.32 -8.10
N ASN A 29 9.16 -8.24 -7.65
CA ASN A 29 8.74 -9.58 -7.22
C ASN A 29 8.41 -9.65 -5.72
N LYS A 30 8.70 -8.61 -4.95
CA LYS A 30 8.55 -8.62 -3.48
C LYS A 30 7.73 -7.46 -2.95
N HIS A 31 7.65 -6.35 -3.66
CA HIS A 31 6.96 -5.16 -3.18
C HIS A 31 5.63 -4.99 -3.89
N THR A 32 4.63 -4.58 -3.12
CA THR A 32 3.27 -4.33 -3.59
C THR A 32 2.79 -2.91 -3.30
N TYR A 33 3.48 -2.21 -2.39
CA TYR A 33 3.14 -0.86 -1.97
C TYR A 33 4.32 0.10 -2.08
N ARG A 34 4.02 1.34 -2.46
CA ARG A 34 4.90 2.50 -2.31
C ARG A 34 4.49 3.27 -1.06
N ILE A 35 5.47 3.63 -0.23
CA ILE A 35 5.31 4.45 0.96
C ILE A 35 6.12 5.72 0.78
N ASP A 36 5.48 6.89 0.86
CA ASP A 36 6.12 8.19 0.79
C ASP A 36 6.14 8.82 2.18
N VAL A 37 7.31 8.86 2.81
CA VAL A 37 7.51 9.37 4.16
C VAL A 37 7.75 10.87 4.11
N ASN A 38 7.07 11.61 4.98
CA ASN A 38 7.29 13.06 5.09
C ASN A 38 8.63 13.35 5.76
N SER A 39 9.59 13.91 5.03
CA SER A 39 10.94 14.19 5.55
C SER A 39 10.94 15.27 6.66
N GLN A 40 9.90 16.09 6.75
CA GLN A 40 9.73 17.09 7.82
C GLN A 40 9.05 16.51 9.07
N THR A 41 8.29 15.42 8.91
CA THR A 41 7.58 14.75 10.00
C THR A 41 7.69 13.24 9.77
N PRO A 42 8.87 12.64 10.08
CA PRO A 42 9.21 11.26 9.68
C PRO A 42 8.45 10.18 10.46
N THR A 43 7.34 10.56 11.10
CA THR A 43 6.36 9.69 11.73
C THR A 43 5.04 9.64 10.95
N GLU A 44 4.93 10.37 9.85
CA GLU A 44 3.76 10.42 8.97
C GLU A 44 4.17 10.05 7.55
N ALA A 45 3.33 9.26 6.88
CA ALA A 45 3.55 8.86 5.51
C ALA A 45 2.22 8.67 4.77
N THR A 46 2.31 8.65 3.45
CA THR A 46 1.22 8.22 2.57
C THR A 46 1.61 6.94 1.85
N PHE A 47 0.64 6.16 1.39
CA PHE A 47 0.91 4.97 0.59
C PHE A 47 -0.03 4.80 -0.60
N LEU A 48 0.50 4.11 -1.61
CA LEU A 48 -0.21 3.74 -2.84
C LEU A 48 0.10 2.28 -3.18
N PHE A 49 -0.85 1.62 -3.81
CA PHE A 49 -0.63 0.30 -4.40
C PHE A 49 0.17 0.43 -5.71
N LEU A 50 1.05 -0.52 -5.98
CA LEU A 50 1.87 -0.56 -7.20
C LEU A 50 1.08 -1.11 -8.40
N THR A 51 0.08 -0.34 -8.87
CA THR A 51 -0.83 -0.79 -9.95
C THR A 51 -0.16 -1.02 -11.31
N GLN A 52 1.10 -0.60 -11.49
CA GLN A 52 1.87 -0.80 -12.72
C GLN A 52 2.70 -2.10 -12.68
N GLU A 53 2.83 -2.73 -11.51
CA GLU A 53 3.59 -3.98 -11.35
C GLU A 53 2.64 -5.16 -11.49
N GLU A 54 2.73 -5.89 -12.61
CA GLU A 54 1.82 -7.00 -12.93
C GLU A 54 1.83 -8.11 -11.87
N SER A 55 2.99 -8.40 -11.30
CA SER A 55 3.19 -9.35 -10.19
C SER A 55 2.41 -8.91 -8.95
N ALA A 56 2.46 -7.63 -8.59
CA ALA A 56 1.74 -7.08 -7.45
C ALA A 56 0.22 -7.18 -7.67
N VAL A 57 -0.26 -6.75 -8.85
CA VAL A 57 -1.69 -6.82 -9.21
C VAL A 57 -2.20 -8.27 -9.16
N SER A 58 -1.49 -9.20 -9.79
CA SER A 58 -1.87 -10.61 -9.84
C SER A 58 -1.91 -11.26 -8.46
N SER A 59 -0.89 -11.00 -7.62
CA SER A 59 -0.85 -11.51 -6.25
C SER A 59 -1.99 -10.93 -5.40
N ALA A 60 -2.23 -9.63 -5.50
CA ALA A 60 -3.26 -8.93 -4.75
C ALA A 60 -4.67 -9.36 -5.14
N LEU A 61 -4.96 -9.61 -6.41
CA LEU A 61 -6.27 -10.14 -6.84
C LEU A 61 -6.48 -11.59 -6.36
N THR A 62 -5.42 -12.39 -6.32
CA THR A 62 -5.48 -13.78 -5.82
C THR A 62 -5.67 -13.83 -4.31
N ASN A 63 -4.98 -12.95 -3.57
CA ASN A 63 -4.88 -12.95 -2.12
C ASN A 63 -5.48 -11.69 -1.48
N TYR A 64 -6.56 -11.14 -2.06
CA TYR A 64 -7.08 -9.81 -1.70
C TYR A 64 -7.38 -9.64 -0.20
N ALA A 65 -7.87 -10.68 0.46
CA ALA A 65 -8.17 -10.68 1.89
C ALA A 65 -6.94 -10.42 2.77
N TYR A 66 -5.74 -10.76 2.28
CA TYR A 66 -4.48 -10.58 2.99
C TYR A 66 -3.70 -9.36 2.49
N GLU A 67 -3.74 -9.10 1.19
CA GLU A 67 -2.92 -8.06 0.58
C GLU A 67 -3.62 -6.72 0.49
N LEU A 68 -4.94 -6.68 0.32
CA LEU A 68 -5.72 -5.46 0.09
C LEU A 68 -6.61 -5.12 1.29
N GLU A 69 -7.49 -6.02 1.74
CA GLU A 69 -8.49 -5.72 2.78
C GLU A 69 -7.93 -5.10 4.08
N PRO A 70 -6.72 -5.47 4.57
CA PRO A 70 -6.20 -4.87 5.79
C PRO A 70 -5.95 -3.35 5.67
N VAL A 71 -5.63 -2.87 4.45
CA VAL A 71 -5.15 -1.50 4.22
C VAL A 71 -5.94 -0.72 3.16
N CYS A 72 -6.80 -1.38 2.40
CA CYS A 72 -7.60 -0.81 1.34
C CYS A 72 -9.10 -0.90 1.61
N GLU A 73 -9.84 0.07 1.09
CA GLU A 73 -11.29 0.05 0.96
C GLU A 73 -11.61 -0.21 -0.52
N ILE A 74 -12.28 -1.34 -0.81
CA ILE A 74 -12.64 -1.74 -2.18
C ILE A 74 -14.02 -1.18 -2.51
N GLU A 75 -14.05 -0.23 -3.44
CA GLU A 75 -15.25 0.37 -3.98
C GLU A 75 -15.84 -0.52 -5.10
N GLY A 76 -17.10 -0.94 -4.94
CA GLY A 76 -17.80 -1.77 -5.93
C GLY A 76 -17.47 -3.26 -5.80
N GLY A 77 -18.50 -4.10 -5.66
CA GLY A 77 -18.38 -5.50 -5.23
C GLY A 77 -18.06 -6.54 -6.31
N HIS A 78 -17.50 -6.16 -7.46
CA HIS A 78 -17.15 -7.12 -8.51
C HIS A 78 -15.66 -7.46 -8.46
N LEU A 79 -15.33 -8.51 -7.70
CA LEU A 79 -13.97 -9.06 -7.60
C LEU A 79 -13.51 -9.83 -8.86
N GLU A 80 -14.30 -9.82 -9.95
CA GLU A 80 -14.00 -10.51 -11.20
C GLU A 80 -13.11 -9.69 -12.16
N GLY A 81 -12.82 -8.43 -11.81
CA GLY A 81 -11.93 -7.56 -12.58
C GLY A 81 -10.47 -8.02 -12.58
N LYS A 82 -9.70 -7.51 -13.53
CA LYS A 82 -8.27 -7.83 -13.71
C LYS A 82 -7.35 -6.66 -13.40
N HIS A 83 -7.91 -5.48 -13.16
CA HIS A 83 -7.18 -4.26 -12.93
C HIS A 83 -7.55 -3.67 -11.57
N ILE A 84 -6.55 -3.14 -10.87
CA ILE A 84 -6.75 -2.35 -9.66
C ILE A 84 -6.59 -0.87 -10.04
N VAL A 85 -7.65 -0.10 -9.85
CA VAL A 85 -7.68 1.34 -10.07
C VAL A 85 -7.69 2.04 -8.71
N GLN A 86 -6.90 3.11 -8.57
CA GLN A 86 -6.82 3.91 -7.34
C GLN A 86 -6.84 5.40 -7.68
N ASP A 87 -7.40 6.24 -6.81
CA ASP A 87 -7.28 7.70 -6.93
C ASP A 87 -5.94 8.15 -6.34
N LYS A 88 -5.00 8.55 -7.20
CA LYS A 88 -3.68 9.04 -6.78
C LYS A 88 -3.73 10.34 -5.97
N ASN A 89 -4.86 11.06 -5.99
CA ASN A 89 -5.08 12.26 -5.18
C ASN A 89 -5.60 11.94 -3.77
N GLN A 90 -5.99 10.69 -3.52
CA GLN A 90 -6.46 10.19 -2.22
C GLN A 90 -5.60 8.99 -1.79
N PRO A 91 -4.29 9.18 -1.55
CA PRO A 91 -3.46 8.10 -1.04
C PRO A 91 -3.92 7.70 0.37
N GLY A 92 -3.68 6.46 0.74
CA GLY A 92 -3.88 6.04 2.13
C GLY A 92 -2.85 6.73 3.04
N ARG A 93 -3.15 6.81 4.33
CA ARG A 93 -2.29 7.46 5.33
C ARG A 93 -1.74 6.47 6.35
N LEU A 94 -0.52 6.74 6.78
CA LEU A 94 0.24 5.95 7.73
C LEU A 94 0.78 6.82 8.85
N LYS A 95 0.90 6.21 10.03
CA LYS A 95 1.62 6.77 11.17
C LYS A 95 2.59 5.75 11.74
N LEU A 96 3.83 6.17 12.01
CA LEU A 96 4.85 5.31 12.61
C LEU A 96 4.61 5.17 14.11
N GLU A 97 4.28 3.97 14.56
CA GLU A 97 4.09 3.64 15.98
C GLU A 97 4.79 2.31 16.29
N GLY A 98 5.78 2.34 17.20
CA GLY A 98 6.48 1.13 17.63
C GLY A 98 7.17 0.34 16.51
N GLY A 99 7.72 1.03 15.50
CA GLY A 99 8.38 0.39 14.35
C GLY A 99 7.41 -0.17 13.30
N LYS A 100 6.14 0.21 13.37
CA LYS A 100 5.08 -0.19 12.44
C LYS A 100 4.45 1.05 11.82
N TRP A 101 4.30 1.07 10.51
CA TRP A 101 3.46 2.04 9.82
C TRP A 101 2.01 1.58 9.89
N MET A 102 1.29 2.12 10.87
CA MET A 102 -0.11 1.83 11.13
C MET A 102 -0.97 2.59 10.13
N VAL A 103 -1.92 1.90 9.48
CA VAL A 103 -2.90 2.55 8.61
C VAL A 103 -3.86 3.39 9.43
N THR A 104 -3.88 4.69 9.17
CA THR A 104 -4.81 5.64 9.78
C THR A 104 -5.95 6.02 8.84
N GLU A 105 -5.71 5.98 7.53
CA GLU A 105 -6.74 6.10 6.49
C GLU A 105 -6.46 5.05 5.40
N LYS A 106 -7.45 4.21 5.11
CA LYS A 106 -7.34 3.17 4.08
C LYS A 106 -7.28 3.78 2.68
N LEU A 107 -6.50 3.15 1.81
CA LEU A 107 -6.44 3.50 0.39
C LEU A 107 -7.73 3.04 -0.31
N ARG A 108 -8.37 3.92 -1.06
CA ARG A 108 -9.54 3.54 -1.86
C ARG A 108 -9.14 2.99 -3.21
N ILE A 109 -9.68 1.83 -3.56
CA ILE A 109 -9.42 1.16 -4.82
C ILE A 109 -10.71 0.63 -5.45
N ARG A 110 -10.71 0.43 -6.76
CA ARG A 110 -11.71 -0.33 -7.51
C ARG A 110 -11.06 -1.49 -8.23
N ILE A 111 -11.82 -2.57 -8.37
CA ILE A 111 -11.44 -3.72 -9.20
C ILE A 111 -12.28 -3.64 -10.47
N GLU A 112 -11.60 -3.53 -11.62
CA GLU A 112 -12.20 -3.35 -12.96
C GLU A 112 -11.72 -4.43 -13.94
#